data_AF-A0A2S6R3W2-F1
#
_entry.id   AF-A0A2S6R3W2-F1
#
_cell.length_a   1.000
_cell.length_b   1.000
_cell.length_c   1.000
_cell.angle_alpha   90.00
_cell.angle_beta   90.00
_cell.angle_gamma   90.00
#
_symmetry.space_group_name_H-M   'P 1'
#
loop_
_entity.id
_entity.type
_entity.pdbx_description
1 polymer ?
#
loop_
_entity_poly.entity_id
_entity_poly.type
_entity_poly.pdbx_seq_one_letter_code
_entity_poly.pdbx_strand_id
1 'polypeptide(L)'
;MLSLSAATRHRGEIAVLAIEADPANVTQLLRGIAHNGLTGDIETVAAAAGDKPGTAPLIGNTTMGNSLYGKGLEGMQQVARGLSVPIVTLDGLLAERDGLQGRRVLIKIDVEGFEPQTVSGAAKLLQSGLVAALVWEHGRAFFEEPGKSAAEELITALRDYGFTLHQLPSHELGGAVMPATAPG
;
A
#
# COMPACT_ATOMS: atom_id res chain seq x y z
N MET A 1 -2.72 -9.54 6.05
CA MET A 1 -1.98 -10.45 6.96
C MET A 1 -0.78 -9.81 7.68
N LEU A 2 -0.07 -8.84 7.06
CA LEU A 2 1.12 -8.23 7.68
C LEU A 2 0.83 -7.41 8.94
N SER A 3 -0.23 -6.62 8.98
CA SER A 3 -0.59 -5.78 10.14
C SER A 3 -0.80 -6.60 11.41
N LEU A 4 -1.52 -7.73 11.33
CA LEU A 4 -1.73 -8.65 12.45
C LEU A 4 -0.42 -9.30 12.91
N SER A 5 0.42 -9.75 11.97
CA SER A 5 1.69 -10.40 12.29
C SER A 5 2.67 -9.44 12.97
N ALA A 6 2.74 -8.19 12.48
CA ALA A 6 3.60 -7.16 13.07
C ALA A 6 3.17 -6.83 14.50
N ALA A 7 1.88 -6.54 14.71
CA ALA A 7 1.36 -6.15 16.01
C ALA A 7 1.32 -7.30 17.03
N THR A 8 1.16 -8.55 16.60
CA THR A 8 1.25 -9.72 17.51
C THR A 8 2.68 -10.00 17.97
N ARG A 9 3.68 -9.89 17.09
CA ARG A 9 5.09 -10.20 17.41
C ARG A 9 5.79 -9.10 18.20
N HIS A 10 5.41 -7.84 17.99
CA HIS A 10 6.04 -6.66 18.59
C HIS A 10 5.04 -5.84 19.40
N ARG A 11 4.21 -6.54 20.18
CA ARG A 11 3.09 -5.92 20.90
C ARG A 11 3.58 -4.85 21.89
N GLY A 12 2.97 -3.66 21.84
CA GLY A 12 3.37 -2.52 22.67
C GLY A 12 4.69 -1.84 22.27
N GLU A 13 5.46 -2.41 21.34
CA GLU A 13 6.71 -1.81 20.82
C GLU A 13 6.43 -0.97 19.57
N ILE A 14 5.50 -1.41 18.73
CA ILE A 14 5.11 -0.73 17.50
C ILE A 14 3.66 -0.26 17.56
N ALA A 15 3.35 0.81 16.81
CA ALA A 15 1.99 1.16 16.47
C ALA A 15 1.77 0.84 14.99
N VAL A 16 0.59 0.34 14.65
CA VAL A 16 0.25 0.00 13.27
C VAL A 16 -0.91 0.86 12.78
N LEU A 17 -0.69 1.56 11.68
CA LEU A 17 -1.72 2.23 10.90
C LEU A 17 -2.00 1.40 9.65
N ALA A 18 -3.16 0.75 9.59
CA ALA A 18 -3.57 -0.05 8.45
C ALA A 18 -4.58 0.72 7.60
N ILE A 19 -4.29 0.91 6.32
CA ILE A 19 -5.15 1.60 5.36
C ILE A 19 -5.67 0.55 4.37
N GLU A 20 -6.99 0.44 4.22
CA GLU A 20 -7.63 -0.53 3.34
C GLU A 20 -8.87 0.08 2.68
N ALA A 21 -8.98 -0.07 1.36
CA ALA A 21 -10.02 0.54 0.56
C ALA A 21 -11.28 -0.33 0.49
N ASP A 22 -11.15 -1.66 0.38
CA ASP A 22 -12.29 -2.56 0.22
C ASP A 22 -13.00 -2.80 1.58
N PRO A 23 -14.28 -2.42 1.73
CA PRO A 23 -15.03 -2.66 2.96
C PRO A 23 -15.10 -4.14 3.38
N ALA A 24 -15.07 -5.08 2.43
CA ALA A 24 -15.01 -6.50 2.73
C ALA A 24 -13.68 -6.86 3.42
N ASN A 25 -12.56 -6.35 2.90
CA ASN A 25 -11.24 -6.53 3.51
C ASN A 25 -11.14 -5.80 4.86
N VAL A 26 -11.66 -4.57 4.97
CA VAL A 26 -11.76 -3.85 6.25
C VAL A 26 -12.51 -4.69 7.29
N THR A 27 -13.65 -5.26 6.91
CA THR A 27 -14.46 -6.10 7.81
C THR A 27 -13.67 -7.31 8.31
N GLN A 28 -12.95 -7.99 7.42
CA GLN A 28 -12.13 -9.15 7.79
C GLN A 28 -10.93 -8.75 8.65
N LEU A 29 -10.28 -7.62 8.34
CA LEU A 29 -9.20 -7.07 9.15
C LEU A 29 -9.67 -6.76 10.58
N LEU A 30 -10.80 -6.04 10.73
CA LEU A 30 -11.36 -5.70 12.04
C LEU A 30 -11.71 -6.95 12.87
N ARG A 31 -12.27 -7.98 12.23
CA ARG A 31 -12.53 -9.28 12.89
C ARG A 31 -11.23 -9.91 13.37
N GLY A 32 -10.20 -9.92 12.52
CA GLY A 32 -8.87 -10.41 12.88
C GLY A 32 -8.26 -9.64 14.06
N ILE A 33 -8.34 -8.31 14.04
CA ILE A 33 -7.85 -7.44 15.12
C ILE A 33 -8.55 -7.76 16.44
N ALA A 34 -9.88 -7.82 16.44
CA ALA A 34 -10.68 -8.11 17.62
C ALA A 34 -10.39 -9.51 18.17
N HIS A 35 -10.32 -10.52 17.30
CA HIS A 35 -10.04 -11.90 17.69
C HIS A 35 -8.67 -12.06 18.36
N ASN A 36 -7.68 -11.25 17.95
CA ASN A 36 -6.32 -11.28 18.52
C ASN A 36 -6.13 -10.28 19.68
N GLY A 37 -7.17 -9.55 20.09
CA GLY A 37 -7.10 -8.55 21.16
C GLY A 37 -6.18 -7.38 20.86
N LEU A 38 -6.05 -6.97 19.59
CA LEU A 38 -5.13 -5.93 19.09
C LEU A 38 -5.82 -4.58 18.85
N THR A 39 -7.03 -4.37 19.39
CA THR A 39 -7.82 -3.16 19.14
C THR A 39 -7.16 -1.87 19.63
N GLY A 40 -6.21 -1.95 20.56
CA GLY A 40 -5.39 -0.81 21.01
C GLY A 40 -4.05 -0.68 20.28
N ASP A 41 -3.66 -1.67 19.46
CA ASP A 41 -2.34 -1.75 18.82
C ASP A 41 -2.41 -1.41 17.31
N ILE A 42 -3.58 -1.62 16.67
CA ILE A 42 -3.80 -1.38 15.25
C ILE A 42 -4.94 -0.38 15.05
N GLU A 43 -4.63 0.77 14.46
CA GLU A 43 -5.62 1.70 13.92
C GLU A 43 -5.94 1.31 12.46
N THR A 44 -7.22 1.25 12.10
CA THR A 44 -7.67 0.93 10.74
C THR A 44 -8.37 2.12 10.10
N VAL A 45 -7.92 2.51 8.91
CA VAL A 45 -8.49 3.57 8.08
C VAL A 45 -9.12 2.95 6.84
N ALA A 46 -10.44 3.06 6.71
CA ALA A 46 -11.20 2.57 5.57
C ALA A 46 -11.14 3.58 4.40
N ALA A 47 -10.03 3.59 3.66
CA ALA A 47 -9.75 4.52 2.58
C ALA A 47 -8.70 3.94 1.60
N ALA A 48 -8.63 4.50 0.40
CA ALA A 48 -7.50 4.30 -0.50
C ALA A 48 -6.36 5.27 -0.15
N ALA A 49 -5.11 4.81 -0.23
CA ALA A 49 -3.93 5.66 -0.05
C ALA A 49 -3.51 6.26 -1.41
N GLY A 50 -3.59 7.57 -1.57
CA GLY A 50 -3.29 8.26 -2.83
C GLY A 50 -2.47 9.54 -2.64
N ASP A 51 -2.37 10.31 -3.73
CA ASP A 51 -1.55 11.53 -3.84
C ASP A 51 -2.27 12.79 -3.32
N LYS A 52 -3.62 12.75 -3.26
CA LYS A 52 -4.44 13.85 -2.76
C LYS A 52 -5.75 13.34 -2.14
N PRO A 53 -6.33 14.08 -1.17
CA PRO A 53 -7.66 13.78 -0.67
C PRO A 53 -8.71 13.82 -1.77
N GLY A 54 -9.67 12.90 -1.72
CA GLY A 54 -10.72 12.81 -2.74
C GLY A 54 -11.55 11.55 -2.60
N THR A 55 -12.12 11.10 -3.70
CA THR A 55 -12.85 9.82 -3.79
C THR A 55 -12.48 9.10 -5.08
N ALA A 56 -12.40 7.77 -5.02
CA ALA A 56 -12.14 6.91 -6.18
C ALA A 56 -13.16 5.77 -6.26
N PRO A 57 -13.58 5.36 -7.47
CA PRO A 57 -14.37 4.16 -7.64
C PRO A 57 -13.52 2.93 -7.29
N LEU A 58 -14.08 2.02 -6.50
CA LEU A 58 -13.54 0.69 -6.27
C LEU A 58 -14.09 -0.24 -7.36
N ILE A 59 -13.24 -0.63 -8.31
CA ILE A 59 -13.61 -1.52 -9.43
C ILE A 59 -13.08 -2.92 -9.11
N GLY A 60 -13.97 -3.85 -8.79
CA GLY A 60 -13.57 -5.23 -8.51
C GLY A 60 -13.25 -5.98 -9.80
N ASN A 61 -12.01 -6.49 -9.94
CA ASN A 61 -11.71 -7.55 -10.90
C ASN A 61 -11.81 -8.90 -10.18
N THR A 62 -12.61 -9.79 -10.76
CA THR A 62 -13.01 -11.08 -10.18
C THR A 62 -11.90 -12.12 -10.23
N THR A 63 -10.78 -11.93 -9.51
CA THR A 63 -9.95 -13.02 -8.98
C THR A 63 -8.93 -12.45 -7.97
N MET A 64 -9.27 -12.43 -6.68
CA MET A 64 -8.31 -12.21 -5.55
C MET A 64 -7.43 -10.94 -5.61
N GLY A 65 -7.97 -9.79 -6.03
CA GLY A 65 -7.28 -8.49 -5.94
C GLY A 65 -8.15 -7.40 -6.58
N ASN A 66 -8.52 -6.37 -5.81
CA ASN A 66 -9.30 -5.24 -6.34
C ASN A 66 -8.35 -4.19 -6.91
N SER A 67 -8.29 -4.05 -8.23
CA SER A 67 -7.48 -3.01 -8.87
C SER A 67 -8.29 -1.74 -9.10
N LEU A 68 -7.68 -0.58 -8.83
CA LEU A 68 -8.30 0.73 -9.14
C LEU A 68 -8.20 1.09 -10.63
N TYR A 69 -7.49 0.30 -11.46
CA TYR A 69 -7.38 0.52 -12.90
C TYR A 69 -8.08 -0.60 -13.70
N GLY A 70 -9.28 -0.31 -14.18
CA GLY A 70 -9.97 -1.16 -15.16
C GLY A 70 -9.46 -0.91 -16.58
N LYS A 71 -8.56 -1.75 -17.09
CA LYS A 71 -8.35 -1.91 -18.54
C LYS A 71 -9.04 -3.21 -18.99
N GLY A 72 -10.06 -3.07 -19.85
CA GLY A 72 -10.62 -4.21 -20.61
C GLY A 72 -12.14 -4.41 -20.63
N LEU A 73 -12.96 -3.43 -20.24
CA LEU A 73 -14.43 -3.58 -20.23
C LEU A 73 -15.13 -2.70 -21.28
N GLU A 74 -14.70 -2.81 -22.54
CA GLU A 74 -15.61 -2.51 -23.66
C GLU A 74 -16.58 -3.68 -23.82
N GLY A 75 -17.73 -3.62 -23.14
CA GLY A 75 -18.86 -4.52 -23.47
C GLY A 75 -19.50 -5.32 -22.34
N MET A 76 -19.15 -5.10 -21.07
CA MET A 76 -19.94 -5.62 -19.95
C MET A 76 -20.41 -4.50 -19.03
N GLN A 77 -21.45 -3.80 -19.50
CA GLN A 77 -22.42 -3.12 -18.66
C GLN A 77 -23.16 -4.15 -17.79
N GLN A 78 -22.46 -4.71 -16.80
CA GLN A 78 -23.12 -5.19 -15.60
C GLN A 78 -22.81 -4.20 -14.49
N VAL A 79 -23.89 -3.61 -14.00
CA VAL A 79 -23.96 -2.69 -12.87
C VAL A 79 -23.40 -3.39 -11.61
N ALA A 80 -22.08 -3.45 -11.47
CA ALA A 80 -21.47 -3.57 -10.16
C ALA A 80 -21.60 -2.19 -9.53
N ARG A 81 -22.47 -2.05 -8.53
CA ARG A 81 -22.73 -0.80 -7.80
C ARG A 81 -21.39 -0.10 -7.56
N GLY A 82 -21.14 1.02 -8.25
CA GLY A 82 -19.88 1.76 -8.19
C GLY A 82 -19.66 2.28 -6.78
N LEU A 83 -19.03 1.46 -5.94
CA LEU A 83 -18.69 1.82 -4.59
C LEU A 83 -17.56 2.84 -4.70
N SER A 84 -17.78 4.04 -4.19
CA SER A 84 -16.73 5.05 -4.11
C SER A 84 -16.16 5.05 -2.70
N VAL A 85 -14.84 5.11 -2.59
CA VAL A 85 -14.11 5.11 -1.32
C VAL A 85 -13.33 6.41 -1.19
N PRO A 86 -13.14 6.93 0.04
CA PRO A 86 -12.31 8.11 0.25
C PRO A 86 -10.86 7.80 -0.11
N ILE A 87 -10.17 8.80 -0.65
CA ILE A 87 -8.72 8.81 -0.84
C ILE A 87 -8.11 9.68 0.25
N VAL A 88 -7.05 9.21 0.87
CA VAL A 88 -6.25 9.91 1.87
C VAL A 88 -4.77 9.87 1.49
N THR A 89 -4.00 10.84 1.95
CA THR A 89 -2.53 10.85 1.78
C THR A 89 -1.87 10.32 3.05
N LEU A 90 -0.73 9.62 2.92
CA LEU A 90 0.04 9.17 4.09
C LEU A 90 0.52 10.37 4.91
N ASP A 91 0.99 11.42 4.24
CA ASP A 91 1.42 12.65 4.90
C ASP A 91 0.27 13.31 5.67
N GLY A 92 -0.95 13.29 5.13
CA GLY A 92 -2.15 13.84 5.79
C GLY A 92 -2.52 13.03 7.03
N LEU A 93 -2.57 11.70 6.90
CA LEU A 93 -2.88 10.81 8.03
C LEU A 93 -1.86 10.96 9.17
N LEU A 94 -0.57 11.05 8.84
CA LEU A 94 0.45 11.24 9.86
C LEU A 94 0.34 12.60 10.54
N ALA A 95 0.10 13.67 9.78
CA ALA A 95 -0.05 15.03 10.33
C ALA A 95 -1.19 15.15 11.35
N GLU A 96 -2.23 14.32 11.24
CA GLU A 96 -3.35 14.27 12.20
C GLU A 96 -3.06 13.45 13.46
N ARG A 97 -1.90 12.78 13.53
CA ARG A 97 -1.55 11.81 14.58
C ARG A 97 -0.25 12.19 15.27
N ASP A 98 -0.33 13.11 16.22
CA ASP A 98 0.82 13.60 17.01
C ASP A 98 1.65 12.45 17.62
N GLY A 99 0.99 11.38 18.09
CA GLY A 99 1.66 10.21 18.67
C GLY A 99 2.51 9.39 17.68
N LEU A 100 2.39 9.63 16.37
CA LEU A 100 3.20 8.98 15.33
C LEU A 100 4.33 9.88 14.81
N GLN A 101 4.33 11.17 15.15
CA GLN A 101 5.31 12.13 14.65
C GLN A 101 6.73 11.80 15.12
N GLY A 102 7.71 11.94 14.21
CA GLY A 102 9.13 11.70 14.50
C GLY A 102 9.51 10.23 14.74
N ARG A 103 8.56 9.28 14.67
CA ARG A 103 8.86 7.86 14.83
C ARG A 103 9.52 7.29 13.57
N ARG A 104 10.40 6.31 13.75
CA ARG A 104 10.95 5.51 12.64
C ARG A 104 9.84 4.63 12.05
N VAL A 105 9.72 4.61 10.73
CA VAL A 105 8.58 3.98 10.03
C VAL A 105 9.03 2.81 9.15
N LEU A 106 8.22 1.77 9.12
CA LEU A 106 8.25 0.73 8.09
C LEU A 106 6.98 0.84 7.26
N ILE A 107 7.12 0.86 5.94
CA ILE A 107 5.97 1.00 5.03
C ILE A 107 5.80 -0.30 4.26
N LYS A 108 4.57 -0.84 4.23
CA LYS A 108 4.17 -1.87 3.28
C LYS A 108 3.13 -1.28 2.33
N ILE A 109 3.34 -1.40 1.03
CA ILE A 109 2.41 -0.96 -0.01
C ILE A 109 1.92 -2.18 -0.78
N ASP A 110 0.60 -2.30 -0.90
CA ASP A 110 -0.08 -3.39 -1.56
C ASP A 110 -1.48 -2.89 -1.94
N VAL A 111 -1.53 -2.07 -3.00
CA VAL A 111 -2.68 -1.22 -3.35
C VAL A 111 -3.18 -1.46 -4.78
N GLU A 112 -2.73 -2.54 -5.40
CA GLU A 112 -3.25 -3.09 -6.66
C GLU A 112 -3.34 -2.08 -7.82
N GLY A 113 -2.24 -1.35 -8.07
CA GLY A 113 -2.09 -0.43 -9.20
C GLY A 113 -2.18 1.06 -8.84
N PHE A 114 -2.19 1.39 -7.55
CA PHE A 114 -2.16 2.78 -7.05
C PHE A 114 -0.84 3.14 -6.35
N GLU A 115 0.19 2.30 -6.50
CA GLU A 115 1.48 2.43 -5.82
C GLU A 115 2.15 3.78 -6.11
N PRO A 116 2.18 4.30 -7.36
CA PRO A 116 2.76 5.62 -7.64
C PRO A 116 2.07 6.75 -6.87
N GLN A 117 0.73 6.72 -6.82
CA GLN A 117 -0.07 7.72 -6.11
C GLN A 117 0.13 7.61 -4.60
N THR A 118 0.16 6.39 -4.05
CA THR A 118 0.46 6.16 -2.63
C THR A 118 1.83 6.73 -2.25
N VAL A 119 2.86 6.50 -3.07
CA VAL A 119 4.22 7.01 -2.81
C VAL A 119 4.26 8.54 -2.93
N SER A 120 3.61 9.12 -3.94
CA SER A 120 3.49 10.57 -4.09
C SER A 120 2.81 11.22 -2.87
N GLY A 121 1.76 10.59 -2.33
CA GLY A 121 1.08 11.03 -1.10
C GLY A 121 1.87 10.84 0.19
N ALA A 122 3.07 10.26 0.12
CA ALA A 122 3.99 10.04 1.23
C ALA A 122 5.29 10.87 1.08
N ALA A 123 5.31 11.87 0.19
CA ALA A 123 6.51 12.60 -0.18
C ALA A 123 7.24 13.23 1.02
N LYS A 124 6.53 13.86 1.97
CA LYS A 124 7.17 14.45 3.17
C LYS A 124 7.72 13.38 4.08
N LEU A 125 6.98 12.29 4.29
CA LEU A 125 7.44 11.15 5.07
C LEU A 125 8.72 10.54 4.45
N LEU A 126 8.75 10.32 3.14
CA LEU A 126 9.92 9.77 2.45
C LEU A 126 11.12 10.73 2.51
N GLN A 127 10.90 12.04 2.35
CA GLN A 127 11.94 13.05 2.46
C GLN A 127 12.48 13.23 3.90
N SER A 128 11.70 12.86 4.92
CA SER A 128 12.09 13.06 6.32
C SER A 128 13.28 12.21 6.79
N GLY A 129 13.64 11.16 6.05
CA GLY A 129 14.65 10.18 6.47
C GLY A 129 14.21 9.24 7.59
N LEU A 130 12.94 9.31 8.02
CA LEU A 130 12.39 8.45 9.08
C LEU A 130 12.00 7.05 8.60
N VAL A 131 11.83 6.85 7.29
CA VAL A 131 11.43 5.56 6.72
C VAL A 131 12.63 4.62 6.69
N ALA A 132 12.58 3.57 7.51
CA ALA A 132 13.64 2.58 7.60
C ALA A 132 13.66 1.61 6.42
N ALA A 133 12.47 1.23 5.94
CA ALA A 133 12.28 0.39 4.78
C ALA A 133 10.87 0.59 4.20
N LEU A 134 10.77 0.46 2.89
CA LEU A 134 9.53 0.38 2.15
C LEU A 134 9.53 -0.93 1.37
N VAL A 135 8.49 -1.72 1.54
CA VAL A 135 8.25 -2.96 0.82
C VAL A 135 6.97 -2.77 0.02
N TRP A 136 7.02 -2.94 -1.30
CA TRP A 136 5.81 -3.01 -2.11
C TRP A 136 5.66 -4.38 -2.75
N GLU A 137 4.42 -4.72 -3.06
CA GLU A 137 4.07 -5.79 -3.98
C GLU A 137 3.66 -5.17 -5.32
N HIS A 138 3.98 -5.85 -6.43
CA HIS A 138 3.54 -5.40 -7.75
C HIS A 138 2.96 -6.58 -8.53
N GLY A 139 1.85 -6.33 -9.19
CA GLY A 139 1.22 -7.29 -10.08
C GLY A 139 1.90 -7.38 -11.44
N ARG A 140 1.34 -8.21 -12.32
CA ARG A 140 1.84 -8.40 -13.69
C ARG A 140 1.83 -7.12 -14.54
N ALA A 141 0.97 -6.16 -14.19
CA ALA A 141 0.85 -4.89 -14.90
C ALA A 141 2.16 -4.10 -14.96
N PHE A 142 3.08 -4.31 -14.01
CA PHE A 142 4.38 -3.60 -13.97
C PHE A 142 5.39 -4.16 -14.99
N PHE A 143 5.08 -5.26 -15.68
CA PHE A 143 5.95 -5.83 -16.73
C PHE A 143 5.52 -5.45 -18.15
N GLU A 144 4.38 -4.77 -18.32
CA GLU A 144 3.83 -4.39 -19.62
C GLU A 144 3.52 -2.89 -19.64
N GLU A 145 3.59 -2.27 -20.82
CA GLU A 145 3.23 -0.85 -20.93
C GLU A 145 1.72 -0.63 -20.72
N PRO A 146 1.30 0.45 -20.04
CA PRO A 146 2.11 1.55 -19.51
C PRO A 146 2.67 1.32 -18.09
N GLY A 147 2.42 0.16 -17.48
CA GLY A 147 2.79 -0.10 -16.08
C GLY A 147 4.29 -0.26 -15.86
N LYS A 148 5.04 -0.75 -16.86
CA LYS A 148 6.51 -0.76 -16.82
C LYS A 148 7.09 0.64 -16.65
N SER A 149 6.67 1.60 -17.48
CA SER A 149 7.08 3.01 -17.35
C SER A 149 6.74 3.59 -15.96
N ALA A 150 5.52 3.34 -15.46
CA ALA A 150 5.12 3.80 -14.14
C ALA A 150 5.97 3.20 -12.99
N ALA A 151 6.38 1.93 -13.12
CA ALA A 151 7.28 1.29 -12.18
C ALA A 151 8.68 1.92 -12.20
N GLU A 152 9.21 2.25 -13.38
CA GLU A 152 10.51 2.91 -13.53
C GLU A 152 10.51 4.32 -12.93
N GLU A 153 9.44 5.10 -13.15
CA GLU A 153 9.25 6.42 -12.53
C GLU A 153 9.21 6.31 -11.00
N LEU A 154 8.46 5.33 -10.49
CA LEU A 154 8.36 5.08 -9.06
C LEU A 154 9.72 4.71 -8.43
N ILE A 155 10.48 3.83 -9.08
CA ILE A 155 11.84 3.46 -8.66
C ILE A 155 12.76 4.68 -8.65
N THR A 156 12.68 5.51 -9.68
CA THR A 156 13.47 6.74 -9.79
C THR A 156 13.15 7.70 -8.64
N ALA A 157 11.86 7.95 -8.37
CA ALA A 157 11.44 8.79 -7.26
C ALA A 157 11.95 8.27 -5.90
N LEU A 158 11.89 6.96 -5.65
CA LEU A 158 12.45 6.39 -4.41
C LEU A 158 13.97 6.57 -4.31
N ARG A 159 14.71 6.46 -5.42
CA ARG A 159 16.15 6.72 -5.44
C ARG A 159 16.47 8.18 -5.12
N ASP A 160 15.65 9.11 -5.59
CA ASP A 160 15.81 10.54 -5.30
C ASP A 160 15.60 10.84 -3.80
N TYR A 161 14.80 10.04 -3.10
CA TYR A 161 14.68 10.06 -1.64
C TYR A 161 15.82 9.32 -0.90
N GLY A 162 16.80 8.77 -1.63
CA GLY A 162 17.96 8.09 -1.06
C GLY A 162 17.78 6.59 -0.80
N PHE A 163 16.72 5.97 -1.31
CA PHE A 163 16.52 4.52 -1.17
C PHE A 163 17.41 3.73 -2.13
N THR A 164 17.79 2.52 -1.69
CA THR A 164 18.42 1.51 -2.54
C THR A 164 17.46 0.36 -2.78
N LEU A 165 17.25 0.01 -4.05
CA LEU A 165 16.26 -0.99 -4.43
C LEU A 165 16.84 -2.40 -4.33
N HIS A 166 16.08 -3.28 -3.69
CA HIS A 166 16.38 -4.71 -3.58
C HIS A 166 15.14 -5.52 -3.96
N GLN A 167 15.37 -6.72 -4.47
CA GLN A 167 14.32 -7.67 -4.83
C GLN A 167 14.58 -9.04 -4.22
N LEU A 168 13.51 -9.81 -4.03
CA LEU A 168 13.63 -11.22 -3.72
C LEU A 168 14.09 -11.99 -4.98
N PRO A 169 14.87 -13.08 -4.81
CA PRO A 169 15.39 -13.84 -5.95
C PRO A 169 14.30 -14.59 -6.72
N SER A 170 13.13 -14.81 -6.12
CA SER A 170 11.97 -15.37 -6.80
C SER A 170 10.68 -14.91 -6.12
N HIS A 171 9.56 -15.01 -6.85
CA HIS A 171 8.22 -14.73 -6.32
C HIS A 171 7.66 -15.86 -5.43
N GLU A 172 8.20 -17.08 -5.54
CA GLU A 172 7.67 -18.28 -4.87
C GLU A 172 8.54 -18.76 -3.70
N LEU A 173 9.85 -18.58 -3.80
CA LEU A 173 10.84 -18.99 -2.81
C LEU A 173 11.41 -17.76 -2.11
N GLY A 174 11.46 -17.82 -0.78
CA GLY A 174 12.21 -16.86 0.02
C GLY A 174 13.72 -16.95 -0.26
N GLY A 175 14.48 -15.96 0.18
CA GLY A 175 15.92 -15.93 -0.01
C GLY A 175 16.55 -14.62 0.42
N ALA A 176 17.87 -14.53 0.30
CA ALA A 176 18.58 -13.27 0.52
C ALA A 176 18.12 -12.23 -0.51
N VAL A 177 17.84 -11.01 -0.04
CA VAL A 177 17.52 -9.88 -0.92
C VAL A 177 18.73 -9.56 -1.81
N MET A 178 18.49 -9.36 -3.09
CA MET A 178 19.52 -9.03 -4.09
C MET A 178 19.32 -7.59 -4.57
N PRO A 179 20.40 -6.86 -4.94
CA PRO A 179 20.25 -5.57 -5.60
C PRO A 179 19.34 -5.70 -6.82
N ALA A 180 18.35 -4.82 -6.92
CA ALA A 180 17.45 -4.82 -8.07
C ALA A 180 18.14 -4.16 -9.27
N THR A 181 18.35 -4.93 -10.33
CA THR A 181 18.68 -4.40 -11.66
C THR A 181 17.40 -3.83 -12.28
N ALA A 182 17.51 -2.75 -13.07
CA ALA A 182 16.36 -2.20 -13.80
C ALA A 182 15.61 -3.32 -14.55
N PRO A 183 14.26 -3.25 -14.65
CA PRO A 183 13.49 -4.29 -15.32
C PRO A 183 13.93 -4.41 -16.78
N GLY A 184 14.40 -5.60 -17.16
CA GLY A 184 14.67 -5.98 -18.55
C GLY A 184 13.44 -5.86 -19.44
#